data_AF-A0A934F821-F1
#
_entry.id   AF-A0A934F821-F1
#
_cell.length_a   1.000
_cell.length_b   1.000
_cell.length_c   1.000
_cell.angle_alpha   90.00
_cell.angle_beta   90.00
_cell.angle_gamma   90.00
#
_symmetry.space_group_name_H-M   'P 1'
#
loop_
_entity.id
_entity.type
_entity.pdbx_description
1 polymer ?
#
loop_
_entity_poly.entity_id
_entity_poly.type
_entity_poly.pdbx_seq_one_letter_code
_entity_poly.pdbx_strand_id
1 'polypeptide(L)'
;MFKKIGLLLVTVLGVALLAYSATRSLDFIELTLPDDRKILAYFGLAALDGGLVAWLLAYLYGSRGGWQRAISLLMVGVDALGAIAMFTLDTLYNTGKAGLTKAMTPEEIYNAVLALSGIIALNIIATIAHHLTEPDKLREQAEEEAFAKVEEATLKQISQNADALAARLAPTMAADWMQQTEARYLAFLGTGKIPTIDATAQDVQKPMPIVAPAPKAKAPMSELLANWLAGVKANGSGRVYESVTTAPQVCDECGGKNDKHYPRCTQWKPSQGYPTVEELEQYLKLWEKEDKPEAARDPFPESND
;
A
#
# COMPACT_ATOMS: atom_id res chain seq x y z
N MET A 1 5.56 34.64 26.28
CA MET A 1 4.49 34.10 27.15
C MET A 1 3.09 34.33 26.56
N PHE A 2 2.76 35.55 26.13
CA PHE A 2 1.45 35.88 25.52
C PHE A 2 0.99 35.00 24.35
N LYS A 3 1.89 34.57 23.46
CA LYS A 3 1.54 33.67 22.33
C LYS A 3 0.97 32.31 22.80
N LYS A 4 1.52 31.74 23.88
CA LYS A 4 1.06 30.45 24.43
C LYS A 4 -0.29 30.60 25.13
N ILE A 5 -0.51 31.73 25.80
CA ILE A 5 -1.79 32.05 26.45
C ILE A 5 -2.88 32.26 25.39
N GLY A 6 -2.58 33.02 24.33
CA GLY A 6 -3.52 33.21 23.21
C GLY A 6 -3.90 31.89 22.55
N LEU A 7 -2.93 31.02 22.26
CA LEU A 7 -3.19 29.68 21.71
C LEU A 7 -4.09 28.87 22.66
N LEU A 8 -3.76 28.82 23.95
CA LEU A 8 -4.55 28.10 24.95
C LEU A 8 -5.99 28.61 25.03
N LEU A 9 -6.20 29.94 25.04
CA LEU A 9 -7.54 30.52 25.09
C LEU A 9 -8.36 30.17 23.84
N VAL A 10 -7.77 30.26 22.65
CA VAL A 10 -8.45 29.87 21.41
C VAL A 10 -8.77 28.37 21.39
N THR A 11 -7.87 27.52 21.87
CA THR A 11 -8.12 26.08 21.98
C THR A 11 -9.25 25.77 22.96
N VAL A 12 -9.25 26.39 24.15
CA VAL A 12 -10.32 26.19 25.15
C VAL A 12 -11.66 26.68 24.60
N LEU A 13 -11.68 27.84 23.96
CA LEU A 13 -12.89 28.37 23.30
C LEU A 13 -13.37 27.42 22.19
N GLY A 14 -12.45 26.91 21.35
CA GLY A 14 -12.77 25.96 20.29
C GLY A 14 -13.38 24.67 20.84
N VAL A 15 -12.80 24.10 21.90
CA VAL A 15 -13.33 22.90 22.57
C VAL A 15 -14.71 23.17 23.18
N ALA A 16 -14.91 24.32 23.83
CA ALA A 16 -16.20 24.69 24.40
C ALA A 16 -17.29 24.84 23.32
N LEU A 17 -16.97 25.52 22.21
CA LEU A 17 -17.88 25.69 21.08
C LEU A 17 -18.18 24.35 20.38
N LEU A 18 -17.17 23.49 20.23
CA LEU A 18 -17.36 22.16 19.66
C LEU A 18 -18.23 21.28 20.57
N ALA A 19 -18.03 21.31 21.89
CA ALA A 19 -18.87 20.58 22.84
C ALA A 19 -20.32 21.07 22.79
N TYR A 20 -20.53 22.38 22.70
CA TYR A 20 -21.87 22.95 22.54
C TYR A 20 -22.52 22.54 21.20
N SER A 21 -21.78 22.64 20.09
CA SER A 21 -22.20 22.13 18.78
C SER A 21 -22.61 20.66 18.86
N ALA A 22 -21.76 19.83 19.44
CA ALA A 22 -21.98 18.40 19.59
C ALA A 22 -23.26 18.08 20.39
N THR A 23 -23.52 18.80 21.48
CA THR A 23 -24.78 18.60 22.23
C THR A 23 -26.01 18.92 21.39
N ARG A 24 -25.96 19.97 20.57
CA ARG A 24 -27.05 20.39 19.69
C ARG A 24 -27.26 19.43 18.52
N SER A 25 -26.18 18.97 17.91
CA SER A 25 -26.22 17.91 16.90
C SER A 25 -26.83 16.63 17.47
N LEU A 26 -26.42 16.21 18.66
CA LEU A 26 -26.92 14.99 19.30
C LEU A 26 -28.43 15.08 19.57
N ASP A 27 -28.88 16.18 20.18
CA ASP A 27 -30.30 16.41 20.49
C ASP A 27 -31.18 16.30 19.22
N PHE A 28 -30.73 16.91 18.12
CA PHE A 28 -31.44 16.82 16.85
C PHE A 28 -31.46 15.41 16.26
N ILE A 29 -30.34 14.69 16.31
CA ILE A 29 -30.28 13.32 15.76
C ILE A 29 -31.17 12.39 16.58
N GLU A 30 -31.15 12.49 17.92
CA GLU A 30 -32.02 11.70 18.79
C GLU A 30 -33.50 11.94 18.53
N LEU A 31 -33.89 13.18 18.18
CA LEU A 31 -35.26 13.52 17.81
C LEU A 31 -35.75 12.75 16.56
N THR A 32 -34.83 12.42 15.64
CA THR A 32 -35.14 11.73 14.39
C THR A 32 -35.17 10.21 14.51
N LEU A 33 -34.84 9.68 15.69
CA LEU A 33 -34.74 8.26 15.96
C LEU A 33 -35.80 7.82 16.98
N PRO A 34 -36.29 6.57 16.88
CA PRO A 34 -37.13 6.01 17.93
C PRO A 34 -36.30 5.75 19.20
N ASP A 35 -36.97 5.73 20.36
CA ASP A 35 -36.31 5.64 21.68
C ASP A 35 -35.41 4.41 21.83
N ASP A 36 -35.74 3.29 21.17
CA ASP A 36 -34.95 2.05 21.18
C ASP A 36 -33.64 2.14 20.38
N ARG A 37 -33.46 3.19 19.57
CA ARG A 37 -32.31 3.36 18.66
C ARG A 37 -31.50 4.62 18.89
N LYS A 38 -31.70 5.32 20.00
CA LYS A 38 -30.93 6.53 20.35
C LYS A 38 -29.42 6.31 20.38
N ILE A 39 -28.96 5.08 20.62
CA ILE A 39 -27.55 4.73 20.51
C ILE A 39 -26.95 5.05 19.13
N LEU A 40 -27.76 5.02 18.06
CA LEU A 40 -27.33 5.37 16.71
C LEU A 40 -27.01 6.86 16.56
N ALA A 41 -27.56 7.71 17.42
CA ALA A 41 -27.28 9.15 17.41
C ALA A 41 -25.81 9.45 17.69
N TYR A 42 -25.15 8.66 18.54
CA TYR A 42 -23.73 8.80 18.81
C TYR A 42 -22.85 8.47 17.61
N PHE A 43 -23.28 7.56 16.72
CA PHE A 43 -22.55 7.31 15.46
C PHE A 43 -22.71 8.48 14.49
N GLY A 44 -23.90 9.09 14.44
CA GLY A 44 -24.13 10.32 13.68
C GLY A 44 -23.28 11.48 14.21
N LEU A 45 -23.22 11.64 15.53
CA LEU A 45 -22.36 12.63 16.19
C LEU A 45 -20.87 12.39 15.92
N ALA A 46 -20.44 11.12 15.97
CA ALA A 46 -19.08 10.73 15.66
C ALA A 46 -18.72 11.01 14.19
N ALA A 47 -19.67 10.91 13.27
CA ALA A 47 -19.44 11.25 11.86
C ALA A 47 -19.40 12.76 11.60
N LEU A 48 -20.11 13.57 12.38
CA LEU A 48 -20.11 15.03 12.27
C LEU A 48 -19.01 15.69 13.10
N ASP A 49 -19.28 15.95 14.38
CA ASP A 49 -18.34 16.66 15.26
C ASP A 49 -17.08 15.80 15.52
N GLY A 50 -17.23 14.49 15.63
CA GLY A 50 -16.10 13.57 15.72
C GLY A 50 -15.27 13.51 14.42
N GLY A 51 -15.96 13.50 13.27
CA GLY A 51 -15.38 13.54 11.94
C GLY A 51 -14.56 14.80 11.75
N LEU A 52 -15.12 15.96 12.09
CA LEU A 52 -14.46 17.26 12.02
C LEU A 52 -13.12 17.25 12.76
N VAL A 53 -13.09 16.72 13.99
CA VAL A 53 -11.84 16.60 14.77
C VAL A 53 -10.89 15.60 14.13
N ALA A 54 -11.38 14.43 13.74
CA ALA A 54 -10.57 13.38 13.14
C ALA A 54 -9.91 13.84 11.83
N TRP A 55 -10.67 14.48 10.94
CA TRP A 55 -10.17 15.02 9.68
C TRP A 55 -9.25 16.20 9.87
N LEU A 56 -9.48 17.06 10.87
CA LEU A 56 -8.56 18.14 11.21
C LEU A 56 -7.21 17.57 11.68
N LEU A 57 -7.23 16.56 12.54
CA LEU A 57 -6.02 15.87 12.99
C LEU A 57 -5.35 15.10 11.85
N ALA A 58 -6.13 14.46 10.98
CA ALA A 58 -5.62 13.80 9.79
C ALA A 58 -4.96 14.82 8.84
N TYR A 59 -5.51 16.02 8.69
CA TYR A 59 -4.90 17.08 7.88
C TYR A 59 -3.57 17.57 8.48
N LEU A 60 -3.56 17.86 9.79
CA LEU A 60 -2.40 18.44 10.48
C LEU A 60 -1.27 17.45 10.69
N TYR A 61 -1.58 16.19 10.99
CA TYR A 61 -0.60 15.21 11.48
C TYR A 61 -0.62 13.87 10.72
N GLY A 62 -1.75 13.48 10.13
CA GLY A 62 -1.88 12.16 9.47
C GLY A 62 -1.53 12.14 7.98
N SER A 63 -1.73 13.25 7.27
CA SER A 63 -1.71 13.29 5.81
C SER A 63 -0.32 13.65 5.28
N ARG A 64 0.29 12.69 4.59
CA ARG A 64 1.63 12.84 3.98
C ARG A 64 1.53 13.23 2.50
N GLY A 65 0.58 12.65 1.77
CA GLY A 65 0.34 12.93 0.36
C GLY A 65 -0.48 14.20 0.09
N GLY A 66 -0.30 14.81 -1.08
CA GLY A 66 -1.08 15.97 -1.51
C GLY A 66 -2.59 15.67 -1.57
N TRP A 67 -2.96 14.51 -2.13
CA TRP A 67 -4.35 14.04 -2.18
C TRP A 67 -4.94 13.77 -0.81
N GLN A 68 -4.19 13.14 0.10
CA GLN A 68 -4.64 12.92 1.48
C GLN A 68 -4.94 14.24 2.22
N ARG A 69 -4.07 15.26 2.03
CA ARG A 69 -4.29 16.59 2.59
C ARG A 69 -5.51 17.27 1.97
N ALA A 70 -5.70 17.15 0.66
CA ALA A 70 -6.88 17.71 -0.02
C ALA A 70 -8.17 17.07 0.49
N ILE A 71 -8.23 15.73 0.60
CA ILE A 71 -9.39 15.00 1.11
C ILE A 71 -9.67 15.39 2.56
N SER A 72 -8.65 15.41 3.42
CA SER A 72 -8.84 15.76 4.83
C SER A 72 -9.35 17.19 5.00
N LEU A 73 -8.80 18.14 4.25
CA LEU A 73 -9.25 19.53 4.31
C LEU A 73 -10.69 19.71 3.78
N LEU A 74 -11.04 19.00 2.70
CA LEU A 74 -12.40 19.00 2.16
C LEU A 74 -13.38 18.46 3.20
N MET A 75 -13.04 17.35 3.86
CA MET A 75 -13.90 16.75 4.88
C MET A 75 -14.04 17.62 6.13
N VAL A 76 -12.98 18.32 6.56
CA VAL A 76 -13.10 19.37 7.59
C VAL A 76 -14.16 20.40 7.22
N GLY A 77 -14.19 20.84 5.95
CA GLY A 77 -15.20 21.77 5.46
C GLY A 77 -16.61 21.18 5.46
N VAL A 78 -16.76 19.95 4.97
CA VAL A 78 -18.05 19.24 4.93
C VAL A 78 -18.62 19.03 6.33
N ASP A 79 -17.82 18.53 7.26
CA ASP A 79 -18.28 18.25 8.62
C ASP A 79 -18.56 19.53 9.40
N ALA A 80 -17.77 20.59 9.19
CA ALA A 80 -18.06 21.90 9.77
C ALA A 80 -19.40 22.46 9.26
N LEU A 81 -19.68 22.36 7.96
CA LEU A 81 -20.96 22.77 7.39
C LEU A 81 -22.12 21.89 7.91
N GLY A 82 -21.88 20.59 8.04
CA GLY A 82 -22.83 19.64 8.62
C GLY A 82 -23.18 19.98 10.07
N ALA A 83 -22.17 20.23 10.91
CA ALA A 83 -22.34 20.61 12.30
C ALA A 83 -23.10 21.95 12.42
N ILE A 84 -22.74 22.96 11.62
CA ILE A 84 -23.47 24.24 11.58
C ILE A 84 -24.93 24.03 11.16
N ALA A 85 -25.18 23.19 10.15
CA ALA A 85 -26.54 22.89 9.70
C ALA A 85 -27.36 22.19 10.79
N MET A 86 -26.81 21.17 11.46
CA MET A 86 -27.51 20.46 12.54
C MET A 86 -27.79 21.36 13.74
N PHE A 87 -26.79 22.15 14.16
CA PHE A 87 -26.98 23.18 15.19
C PHE A 87 -28.11 24.16 14.84
N THR A 88 -28.17 24.59 13.58
CA THR A 88 -29.19 25.52 13.09
C THR A 88 -30.57 24.87 13.07
N LEU A 89 -30.66 23.62 12.61
CA LEU A 89 -31.91 22.85 12.56
C LEU A 89 -32.44 22.55 13.97
N ASP A 90 -31.58 22.18 14.92
CA ASP A 90 -31.97 22.01 16.32
C ASP A 90 -32.53 23.32 16.90
N THR A 91 -31.82 24.42 16.67
CA THR A 91 -32.24 25.75 17.13
C THR A 91 -33.61 26.11 16.55
N LEU A 92 -33.78 25.97 15.22
CA LEU A 92 -35.02 26.31 14.53
C LEU A 92 -36.19 25.43 14.97
N TYR A 93 -35.94 24.14 15.19
CA TYR A 93 -36.94 23.21 15.69
C TYR A 93 -37.43 23.61 17.09
N ASN A 94 -36.50 23.91 18.00
CA ASN A 94 -36.83 24.29 19.37
C ASN A 94 -37.48 25.68 19.46
N THR A 95 -37.02 26.68 18.69
CA THR A 95 -37.68 28.00 18.62
C THR A 95 -39.05 27.92 17.95
N GLY A 96 -39.23 27.02 16.99
CA GLY A 96 -40.52 26.76 16.35
C GLY A 96 -41.52 26.15 17.32
N LYS A 97 -41.09 25.19 18.14
CA LYS A 97 -41.88 24.63 19.25
C LYS A 97 -42.27 25.66 20.30
N ALA A 98 -41.38 26.60 20.60
CA ALA A 98 -41.65 27.70 21.52
C ALA A 98 -42.56 28.80 20.94
N GLY A 99 -42.97 28.70 19.68
CA GLY A 99 -43.78 29.71 19.00
C GLY A 99 -43.02 30.99 18.63
N LEU A 100 -41.69 30.98 18.71
CA LEU A 100 -40.83 32.12 18.38
C LEU A 100 -40.51 32.20 16.88
N THR A 101 -40.57 31.06 16.17
CA THR A 101 -40.34 30.96 14.72
C THR A 101 -41.38 30.05 14.06
N LYS A 102 -41.39 29.97 12.72
CA LYS A 102 -42.20 28.99 11.99
C LYS A 102 -41.77 27.57 12.40
N ALA A 103 -42.74 26.73 12.76
CA ALA A 103 -42.49 25.33 13.06
C ALA A 103 -42.01 24.58 11.80
N MET A 104 -41.01 23.73 11.98
CA MET A 104 -40.48 22.90 10.91
C MET A 104 -41.51 21.87 10.45
N THR A 105 -41.67 21.74 9.15
CA THR A 105 -42.55 20.76 8.52
C THR A 105 -41.95 19.35 8.60
N PRO A 106 -42.77 18.28 8.55
CA PRO A 106 -42.25 16.91 8.50
C PRO A 106 -41.32 16.65 7.30
N GLU A 107 -41.56 17.31 6.17
CA GLU A 107 -40.73 17.22 4.97
C GLU A 107 -39.33 17.82 5.19
N GLU A 108 -39.24 18.97 5.88
CA GLU A 108 -37.96 19.60 6.22
C GLU A 108 -37.13 18.70 7.17
N ILE A 109 -37.79 18.04 8.14
CA ILE A 109 -37.14 17.05 9.02
C ILE A 109 -36.63 15.86 8.20
N TYR A 110 -37.46 15.32 7.30
CA TYR A 110 -37.07 14.22 6.44
C TYR A 110 -35.84 14.55 5.58
N ASN A 111 -35.83 15.74 4.96
CA ASN A 111 -34.69 16.20 4.15
C ASN A 111 -33.43 16.39 5.00
N ALA A 112 -33.56 16.86 6.24
CA ALA A 112 -32.43 16.96 7.17
C ALA A 112 -31.84 15.57 7.51
N VAL A 113 -32.67 14.56 7.73
CA VAL A 113 -32.23 13.17 7.99
C VAL A 113 -31.52 12.58 6.78
N LEU A 114 -32.02 12.83 5.57
CA LEU A 114 -31.34 12.41 4.34
C LEU A 114 -29.99 13.12 4.16
N ALA A 115 -29.92 14.42 4.43
CA ALA A 115 -28.67 15.17 4.38
C ALA A 115 -27.64 14.64 5.39
N LEU A 116 -28.06 14.36 6.63
CA LEU A 116 -27.23 13.72 7.65
C LEU A 116 -26.69 12.36 7.17
N SER A 117 -27.57 11.52 6.63
CA SER A 117 -27.19 10.21 6.09
C SER A 117 -26.17 10.33 4.95
N GLY A 118 -26.32 11.35 4.09
CA GLY A 118 -25.38 11.68 3.03
C GLY A 118 -24.01 12.08 3.56
N ILE A 119 -23.93 12.89 4.61
CA ILE A 119 -22.65 13.28 5.24
C ILE A 119 -21.95 12.07 5.86
N ILE A 120 -22.70 11.17 6.50
CA ILE A 120 -22.14 9.91 7.04
C ILE A 120 -21.57 9.04 5.91
N ALA A 121 -22.31 8.86 4.82
CA ALA A 121 -21.84 8.10 3.67
C ALA A 121 -20.58 8.73 3.05
N LEU A 122 -20.54 10.06 2.93
CA LEU A 122 -19.39 10.80 2.42
C LEU A 122 -18.16 10.63 3.32
N ASN A 123 -18.33 10.63 4.65
CA ASN A 123 -17.26 10.33 5.60
C ASN A 123 -16.63 8.95 5.38
N ILE A 124 -17.47 7.93 5.15
CA ILE A 124 -16.99 6.56 4.88
C ILE A 124 -16.19 6.53 3.57
N ILE A 125 -16.74 7.12 2.49
CA ILE A 125 -16.09 7.18 1.18
C ILE A 125 -14.75 7.92 1.28
N ALA A 126 -14.73 9.07 1.96
CA ALA A 126 -13.53 9.86 2.15
C ALA A 126 -12.46 9.09 2.95
N THR A 127 -12.87 8.33 3.98
CA THR A 127 -11.95 7.48 4.74
C THR A 127 -11.27 6.45 3.84
N ILE A 128 -12.03 5.79 2.97
CA ILE A 128 -11.48 4.82 2.01
C ILE A 128 -10.54 5.54 1.03
N ALA A 129 -10.98 6.64 0.43
CA ALA A 129 -10.17 7.41 -0.53
C ALA A 129 -8.85 7.92 0.10
N HIS A 130 -8.88 8.34 1.36
CA HIS A 130 -7.70 8.78 2.10
C HIS A 130 -6.67 7.65 2.29
N HIS A 131 -7.13 6.43 2.60
CA HIS A 131 -6.24 5.27 2.74
C HIS A 131 -5.71 4.75 1.40
N LEU A 132 -6.49 4.88 0.32
CA LEU A 132 -6.07 4.50 -1.03
C LEU A 132 -5.03 5.47 -1.61
N THR A 133 -5.01 6.72 -1.15
CA THR A 133 -4.08 7.76 -1.62
C THR A 133 -2.81 7.85 -0.75
N GLU A 134 -2.52 6.81 0.02
CA GLU A 134 -1.33 6.74 0.86
C GLU A 134 -0.07 6.61 -0.01
N PRO A 135 0.89 7.54 0.11
CA PRO A 135 2.04 7.61 -0.82
C PRO A 135 2.90 6.35 -0.78
N ASP A 136 3.02 5.71 0.38
CA ASP A 136 3.81 4.49 0.53
C ASP A 136 3.18 3.32 -0.25
N LYS A 137 1.84 3.20 -0.22
CA LYS A 137 1.11 2.18 -1.00
C LYS A 137 1.13 2.47 -2.49
N LEU A 138 0.99 3.73 -2.88
CA LEU A 138 1.09 4.13 -4.28
C LEU A 138 2.50 3.85 -4.83
N ARG A 139 3.53 4.03 -4.00
CA ARG A 139 4.91 3.70 -4.35
C ARG A 139 5.10 2.19 -4.46
N GLU A 140 4.63 1.40 -3.51
CA GLU A 140 4.67 -0.08 -3.55
C GLU A 140 3.96 -0.60 -4.81
N GLN A 141 2.77 -0.08 -5.11
CA GLN A 141 2.05 -0.42 -6.35
C GLN A 141 2.84 -0.05 -7.61
N ALA A 142 3.46 1.13 -7.64
CA ALA A 142 4.27 1.54 -8.78
C ALA A 142 5.52 0.67 -8.96
N GLU A 143 6.12 0.20 -7.85
CA GLU A 143 7.24 -0.76 -7.87
C GLU A 143 6.79 -2.13 -8.39
N GLU A 144 5.68 -2.67 -7.88
CA GLU A 144 5.10 -3.93 -8.36
C GLU A 144 4.73 -3.87 -9.84
N GLU A 145 4.13 -2.78 -10.30
CA GLU A 145 3.82 -2.57 -11.72
C GLU A 145 5.08 -2.48 -12.59
N ALA A 146 6.16 -1.88 -12.09
CA ALA A 146 7.44 -1.83 -12.79
C ALA A 146 8.05 -3.22 -12.92
N PHE A 147 8.05 -4.03 -11.85
CA PHE A 147 8.51 -5.41 -11.88
C PHE A 147 7.68 -6.27 -12.82
N ALA A 148 6.35 -6.15 -12.76
CA ALA A 148 5.44 -6.89 -13.64
C ALA A 148 5.71 -6.60 -15.13
N LYS A 149 5.97 -5.33 -15.49
CA LYS A 149 6.33 -4.96 -16.87
C LYS A 149 7.66 -5.56 -17.33
N VAL A 150 8.66 -5.61 -16.44
CA VAL A 150 9.96 -6.23 -16.74
C VAL A 150 9.81 -7.74 -16.91
N GLU A 151 9.02 -8.39 -16.06
CA GLU A 151 8.72 -9.83 -16.16
C GLU A 151 7.98 -10.13 -17.46
N GLU A 152 6.95 -9.35 -17.79
CA GLU A 152 6.20 -9.49 -19.05
C GLU A 152 7.11 -9.32 -20.27
N ALA A 153 7.97 -8.29 -20.29
CA ALA A 153 8.93 -8.07 -21.37
C ALA A 153 9.95 -9.23 -21.49
N THR A 154 10.41 -9.74 -20.36
CA THR A 154 11.36 -10.88 -20.30
C THR A 154 10.69 -12.16 -20.81
N LEU A 155 9.48 -12.48 -20.35
CA LEU A 155 8.71 -13.63 -20.82
C LEU A 155 8.41 -13.54 -22.32
N LYS A 156 8.09 -12.34 -22.81
CA LYS A 156 7.93 -12.08 -24.23
C LYS A 156 9.22 -12.37 -25.00
N GLN A 157 10.36 -11.90 -24.53
CA GLN A 157 11.66 -12.19 -25.16
C GLN A 157 12.00 -13.70 -25.12
N ILE A 158 11.72 -14.39 -24.02
CA ILE A 158 11.92 -15.84 -23.90
C ILE A 158 11.03 -16.57 -24.91
N SER A 159 9.75 -16.19 -25.02
CA SER A 159 8.81 -16.82 -25.97
C SER A 159 9.27 -16.66 -27.42
N GLN A 160 9.82 -15.50 -27.78
CA GLN A 160 10.35 -15.24 -29.12
C GLN A 160 11.62 -16.05 -29.42
N ASN A 161 12.39 -16.40 -28.39
CA ASN A 161 13.61 -17.19 -28.50
C ASN A 161 13.40 -18.66 -28.10
N ALA A 162 12.16 -19.09 -27.85
CA ALA A 162 11.85 -20.38 -27.25
C ALA A 162 12.34 -21.55 -28.12
N ASP A 163 12.22 -21.46 -29.45
CA ASP A 163 12.69 -22.50 -30.37
C ASP A 163 14.22 -22.62 -30.37
N ALA A 164 14.92 -21.47 -30.36
CA ALA A 164 16.38 -21.44 -30.30
C ALA A 164 16.90 -21.95 -28.94
N LEU A 165 16.20 -21.61 -27.86
CA LEU A 165 16.52 -22.09 -26.51
C LEU A 165 16.23 -23.60 -26.39
N ALA A 166 15.11 -24.08 -26.92
CA ALA A 166 14.76 -25.49 -26.95
C ALA A 166 15.79 -26.31 -27.74
N ALA A 167 16.23 -25.82 -28.91
CA ALA A 167 17.28 -26.47 -29.69
C ALA A 167 18.62 -26.59 -28.93
N ARG A 168 18.95 -25.60 -28.08
CA ARG A 168 20.16 -25.62 -27.25
C ARG A 168 20.04 -26.49 -25.99
N LEU A 169 18.88 -26.48 -25.33
CA LEU A 169 18.67 -27.19 -24.05
C LEU A 169 18.26 -28.65 -24.23
N ALA A 170 17.58 -29.01 -25.32
CA ALA A 170 17.06 -30.36 -25.54
C ALA A 170 18.15 -31.46 -25.45
N PRO A 171 19.37 -31.31 -26.03
CA PRO A 171 20.41 -32.32 -25.90
C PRO A 171 20.86 -32.53 -24.45
N THR A 172 21.02 -31.45 -23.68
CA THR A 172 21.45 -31.50 -22.28
C THR A 172 20.37 -32.12 -21.39
N MET A 173 19.10 -31.70 -21.56
CA MET A 173 17.99 -32.27 -20.80
C MET A 173 17.77 -33.75 -21.14
N ALA A 174 17.94 -34.14 -22.41
CA ALA A 174 17.90 -35.55 -22.81
C ALA A 174 19.04 -36.36 -22.17
N ALA A 175 20.26 -35.82 -22.12
CA ALA A 175 21.40 -36.47 -21.48
C ALA A 175 21.18 -36.67 -19.96
N ASP A 176 20.72 -35.64 -19.26
CA ASP A 176 20.40 -35.71 -17.83
C ASP A 176 19.24 -36.70 -17.56
N TRP A 177 18.18 -36.65 -18.38
CA TRP A 177 17.08 -37.61 -18.30
C TRP A 177 17.56 -39.05 -18.51
N MET A 178 18.44 -39.30 -19.48
CA MET A 178 19.03 -40.62 -19.69
C MET A 178 19.86 -41.08 -18.48
N GLN A 179 20.71 -40.22 -17.91
CA GLN A 179 21.51 -40.55 -16.72
C GLN A 179 20.63 -40.87 -15.51
N GLN A 180 19.60 -40.05 -15.25
CA GLN A 180 18.65 -40.29 -14.16
C GLN A 180 17.84 -41.57 -14.38
N THR A 181 17.43 -41.83 -15.62
CA THR A 181 16.69 -43.04 -15.98
C THR A 181 17.55 -44.28 -15.79
N GLU A 182 18.80 -44.25 -16.24
CA GLU A 182 19.77 -45.33 -16.05
C GLU A 182 20.01 -45.62 -14.56
N ALA A 183 20.27 -44.58 -13.76
CA ALA A 183 20.44 -44.73 -12.31
C ALA A 183 19.23 -45.37 -11.64
N ARG A 184 18.00 -45.02 -12.06
CA ARG A 184 16.77 -45.65 -11.57
C ARG A 184 16.68 -47.11 -11.99
N TYR A 185 16.91 -47.43 -13.27
CA TYR A 185 16.86 -48.82 -13.74
C TYR A 185 17.84 -49.72 -12.99
N LEU A 186 19.08 -49.26 -12.77
CA LEU A 186 20.10 -49.97 -12.00
C LEU A 186 19.66 -50.21 -10.56
N ALA A 187 18.99 -49.25 -9.91
CA ALA A 187 18.45 -49.42 -8.56
C ALA A 187 17.38 -50.52 -8.48
N PHE A 188 16.60 -50.74 -9.55
CA PHE A 188 15.55 -51.77 -9.58
C PHE A 188 16.06 -53.17 -9.97
N LEU A 189 17.14 -53.28 -10.75
CA LEU A 189 17.69 -54.56 -11.20
C LEU A 189 18.16 -55.50 -10.07
N GLY A 190 18.37 -54.99 -8.84
CA GLY A 190 18.64 -55.81 -7.65
C GLY A 190 17.40 -56.32 -6.90
N THR A 191 16.20 -55.86 -7.25
CA THR A 191 14.96 -56.10 -6.47
C THR A 191 13.97 -57.06 -7.13
N GLY A 192 14.22 -57.47 -8.37
CA GLY A 192 13.34 -58.40 -9.11
C GLY A 192 11.99 -57.83 -9.53
N LYS A 193 11.75 -56.52 -9.33
CA LYS A 193 10.52 -55.83 -9.75
C LYS A 193 10.82 -54.94 -10.96
N ILE A 194 10.22 -55.25 -12.10
CA ILE A 194 10.28 -54.41 -13.30
C ILE A 194 9.33 -53.22 -13.07
N PRO A 195 9.80 -51.96 -13.08
CA PRO A 195 8.92 -50.81 -12.93
C PRO A 195 7.96 -50.72 -14.14
N THR A 196 6.66 -50.57 -13.86
CA THR A 196 5.65 -50.31 -14.89
C THR A 196 5.68 -48.84 -15.32
N ILE A 197 5.40 -48.57 -16.60
CA ILE A 197 5.45 -47.24 -17.21
C ILE A 197 4.60 -46.20 -16.45
N ASP A 198 3.51 -46.65 -15.81
CA ASP A 198 2.62 -45.81 -15.00
C ASP A 198 3.27 -45.29 -13.70
N ALA A 199 4.14 -46.08 -13.06
CA ALA A 199 4.91 -45.63 -11.90
C ALA A 199 5.98 -44.59 -12.30
N THR A 200 6.48 -44.69 -13.54
CA THR A 200 7.52 -43.81 -14.09
C THR A 200 6.99 -42.43 -14.45
N ALA A 201 5.72 -42.31 -14.87
CA ALA A 201 5.08 -41.03 -15.17
C ALA A 201 4.69 -40.25 -13.90
N GLN A 202 4.29 -40.94 -12.83
CA GLN A 202 3.86 -40.31 -11.58
C GLN A 202 5.00 -39.68 -10.76
N ASP A 203 6.22 -40.22 -10.81
CA ASP A 203 7.37 -39.66 -10.05
C ASP A 203 8.14 -38.55 -10.80
N VAL A 204 7.95 -38.40 -12.12
CA VAL A 204 8.42 -37.22 -12.88
C VAL A 204 7.54 -36.00 -12.62
N GLN A 205 6.32 -36.21 -12.13
CA GLN A 205 5.36 -35.18 -11.73
C GLN A 205 5.52 -34.69 -10.29
N LYS A 206 6.65 -34.92 -9.61
CA LYS A 206 7.01 -34.06 -8.48
C LYS A 206 7.54 -32.75 -9.05
N PRO A 207 6.73 -31.67 -9.09
CA PRO A 207 7.27 -30.36 -9.42
C PRO A 207 8.45 -30.09 -8.48
N MET A 208 9.52 -29.49 -9.02
CA MET A 208 10.56 -28.91 -8.18
C MET A 208 9.87 -28.12 -7.04
N PRO A 209 10.34 -28.24 -5.79
CA PRO A 209 9.68 -27.58 -4.66
C PRO A 209 9.69 -26.08 -4.90
N ILE A 210 8.57 -25.57 -5.40
CA ILE A 210 8.25 -24.15 -5.38
C ILE A 210 8.03 -23.86 -3.90
N VAL A 211 8.97 -23.14 -3.29
CA VAL A 211 8.82 -22.60 -1.94
C VAL A 211 7.68 -21.58 -2.00
N ALA A 212 6.45 -22.04 -1.76
CA ALA A 212 5.31 -21.16 -1.64
C ALA A 212 5.51 -20.26 -0.40
N PRO A 213 5.33 -18.93 -0.50
CA PRO A 213 5.37 -18.08 0.67
C PRO A 213 4.25 -18.50 1.64
N ALA A 214 4.60 -18.62 2.91
CA ALA A 214 3.69 -19.06 3.95
C ALA A 214 2.42 -18.18 3.98
N PRO A 215 1.22 -18.77 4.14
CA PRO A 215 0.00 -17.99 4.26
C PRO A 215 0.07 -17.12 5.53
N LYS A 216 0.09 -15.80 5.34
CA LYS A 216 -0.07 -14.84 6.44
C LYS A 216 -1.47 -15.04 7.04
N ALA A 217 -1.51 -15.54 8.27
CA ALA A 217 -2.74 -15.68 9.02
C ALA A 217 -3.44 -14.31 9.13
N LYS A 218 -4.72 -14.26 8.79
CA LYS A 218 -5.56 -13.08 8.97
C LYS A 218 -5.73 -12.84 10.47
N ALA A 219 -5.08 -11.81 10.99
CA ALA A 219 -5.26 -11.40 12.38
C ALA A 219 -6.74 -11.01 12.62
N PRO A 220 -7.34 -11.39 13.76
CA PRO A 220 -8.70 -11.01 14.10
C PRO A 220 -8.82 -9.48 14.20
N MET A 221 -9.98 -8.95 13.80
CA MET A 221 -10.27 -7.51 13.73
C MET A 221 -10.03 -6.77 15.07
N SER A 222 -10.10 -7.48 16.19
CA SER A 222 -9.77 -6.97 17.52
C SER A 222 -8.28 -6.68 17.73
N GLU A 223 -7.37 -7.45 17.11
CA GLU A 223 -5.93 -7.18 17.13
C GLU A 223 -5.56 -5.99 16.23
N LEU A 224 -6.24 -5.85 15.08
CA LEU A 224 -6.09 -4.67 14.22
C LEU A 224 -6.50 -3.39 14.95
N LEU A 225 -7.63 -3.42 15.68
CA LEU A 225 -8.11 -2.28 16.46
C LEU A 225 -7.18 -1.97 17.66
N ALA A 226 -6.66 -3.01 18.34
CA ALA A 226 -5.74 -2.85 19.45
C ALA A 226 -4.38 -2.28 19.01
N ASN A 227 -3.84 -2.75 17.88
CA ASN A 227 -2.58 -2.25 17.33
C ASN A 227 -2.71 -0.82 16.78
N TRP A 228 -3.88 -0.46 16.25
CA TRP A 228 -4.18 0.92 15.84
C TRP A 228 -4.23 1.86 17.06
N LEU A 229 -4.93 1.49 18.13
CA LEU A 229 -4.98 2.26 19.38
C LEU A 229 -3.61 2.37 20.07
N ALA A 230 -2.78 1.33 20.00
CA ALA A 230 -1.42 1.34 20.53
C ALA A 230 -0.47 2.22 19.69
N GLY A 231 -0.65 2.26 18.36
CA GLY A 231 0.14 3.09 17.44
C GLY A 231 -0.03 4.59 17.66
N VAL A 232 -1.23 5.03 18.09
CA VAL A 232 -1.52 6.44 18.42
C VAL A 232 -0.73 6.93 19.64
N LYS A 233 -0.32 6.02 20.55
CA LYS A 233 0.45 6.38 21.75
C LYS A 233 1.97 6.46 21.54
N ALA A 234 2.51 5.93 20.43
CA ALA A 234 3.94 5.72 20.24
C ALA A 234 4.62 6.69 19.24
N ASN A 235 3.89 7.55 18.53
CA ASN A 235 4.47 8.46 17.53
C ASN A 235 4.92 9.82 18.12
N GLY A 236 5.83 9.77 19.09
CA GLY A 236 6.54 10.95 19.62
C GLY A 236 8.03 11.00 19.29
N SER A 237 8.63 9.93 18.75
CA SER A 237 10.04 9.89 18.36
C SER A 237 10.16 9.30 16.96
N GLY A 238 10.68 10.10 16.03
CA GLY A 238 10.91 9.70 14.65
C GLY A 238 11.65 8.36 14.58
N ARG A 239 10.99 7.38 13.97
CA ARG A 239 11.68 6.16 13.55
C ARG A 239 12.55 6.54 12.35
N VAL A 240 13.86 6.53 12.58
CA VAL A 240 14.83 6.36 11.50
C VAL A 240 14.51 5.02 10.87
N TYR A 241 14.15 5.02 9.59
CA TYR A 241 14.01 3.78 8.83
C TYR A 241 15.42 3.21 8.65
N GLU A 242 15.76 2.19 9.43
CA GLU A 242 16.81 1.26 9.06
C GLU A 242 16.29 0.51 7.82
N SER A 243 16.75 0.93 6.65
CA SER A 243 16.45 0.26 5.39
C SER A 243 16.88 -1.20 5.50
N VAL A 244 15.94 -2.13 5.33
CA VAL A 244 16.21 -3.57 5.13
C VAL A 244 16.76 -3.78 3.72
N THR A 245 17.84 -3.08 3.42
CA THR A 245 18.69 -3.24 2.22
C THR A 245 20.14 -3.02 2.64
N THR A 246 20.57 -3.72 3.69
CA THR A 246 22.00 -4.02 3.80
C THR A 246 22.31 -5.00 2.67
N ALA A 247 22.93 -4.49 1.60
CA ALA A 247 23.51 -5.31 0.56
C ALA A 247 24.39 -6.41 1.23
N PRO A 248 24.37 -7.65 0.73
CA PRO A 248 25.16 -8.72 1.30
C PRO A 248 26.62 -8.29 1.31
N GLN A 249 27.19 -8.11 2.50
CA GLN A 249 28.59 -7.78 2.62
C GLN A 249 29.39 -9.02 2.21
N VAL A 250 30.24 -8.89 1.19
CA VAL A 250 31.17 -9.94 0.75
C VAL A 250 32.54 -9.57 1.26
N CYS A 251 33.20 -10.47 2.01
CA CYS A 251 34.58 -10.28 2.45
C CYS A 251 35.51 -10.55 1.25
N ASP A 252 36.26 -9.54 0.80
CA ASP A 252 37.19 -9.63 -0.36
C ASP A 252 38.27 -10.71 -0.16
N GLU A 253 38.63 -11.03 1.08
CA GLU A 253 39.68 -12.04 1.38
C GLU A 253 39.22 -13.48 1.17
N CYS A 254 37.92 -13.76 1.31
CA CYS A 254 37.38 -15.13 1.20
C CYS A 254 36.28 -15.31 0.16
N GLY A 255 35.89 -14.24 -0.56
CA GLY A 255 34.86 -14.28 -1.60
C GLY A 255 33.50 -14.79 -1.09
N GLY A 256 33.22 -14.65 0.21
CA GLY A 256 31.97 -15.11 0.83
C GLY A 256 31.91 -16.61 1.16
N LYS A 257 33.02 -17.36 1.11
CA LYS A 257 33.05 -18.75 1.59
C LYS A 257 33.37 -18.81 3.09
N ASN A 258 32.50 -19.47 3.84
CA ASN A 258 32.62 -19.63 5.29
C ASN A 258 32.98 -21.09 5.60
N ASP A 259 34.27 -21.42 5.52
CA ASP A 259 34.81 -22.74 5.83
C ASP A 259 35.75 -22.71 7.05
N LYS A 260 35.95 -23.87 7.67
CA LYS A 260 36.62 -24.03 8.98
C LYS A 260 38.09 -23.59 9.00
N HIS A 261 38.65 -23.14 7.88
CA HIS A 261 40.06 -22.75 7.75
C HIS A 261 40.32 -21.25 7.95
N TYR A 262 39.30 -20.39 7.97
CA TYR A 262 39.47 -18.93 8.11
C TYR A 262 38.72 -18.37 9.31
N PRO A 263 39.31 -18.36 10.51
CA PRO A 263 38.66 -17.79 11.68
C PRO A 263 38.86 -16.25 11.69
N ARG A 264 37.84 -15.54 11.19
CA ARG A 264 37.56 -14.09 11.34
C ARG A 264 38.16 -13.14 10.28
N CYS A 265 37.33 -12.70 9.33
CA CYS A 265 37.56 -11.47 8.56
C CYS A 265 37.47 -10.26 9.50
N THR A 266 38.55 -9.49 9.65
CA THR A 266 38.61 -8.28 10.49
C THR A 266 38.43 -6.96 9.73
N GLN A 267 38.32 -7.00 8.40
CA GLN A 267 38.07 -5.80 7.58
C GLN A 267 36.86 -6.00 6.67
N TRP A 268 35.78 -5.30 6.99
CA TRP A 268 34.62 -5.13 6.12
C TRP A 268 34.75 -3.76 5.45
N LYS A 269 34.92 -3.71 4.13
CA LYS A 269 34.72 -2.47 3.39
C LYS A 269 33.26 -2.42 2.91
N PRO A 270 32.58 -1.27 3.04
CA PRO A 270 31.27 -1.11 2.42
C PRO A 270 31.43 -1.30 0.91
N SER A 271 30.61 -2.18 0.31
CA SER A 271 30.49 -2.27 -1.14
C SER A 271 30.24 -0.86 -1.68
N GLN A 272 30.97 -0.46 -2.72
CA GLN A 272 30.72 0.81 -3.39
C GLN A 272 29.21 0.93 -3.63
N GLY A 273 28.64 2.05 -3.17
CA GLY A 273 27.19 2.26 -3.12
C GLY A 273 26.57 2.10 -4.51
N TYR A 274 25.25 1.93 -4.51
CA TYR A 274 24.46 2.04 -5.74
C TYR A 274 24.83 3.32 -6.48
N PRO A 275 24.91 3.28 -7.83
CA PRO A 275 25.26 4.46 -8.60
C PRO A 275 24.30 5.60 -8.27
N THR A 276 24.83 6.81 -8.10
CA THR A 276 23.96 7.97 -7.86
C THR A 276 23.06 8.20 -9.08
N VAL A 277 22.00 9.00 -8.90
CA VAL A 277 21.11 9.36 -10.03
C VAL A 277 21.92 9.99 -11.17
N GLU A 278 22.96 10.78 -10.86
CA GLU A 278 23.84 11.34 -11.88
C GLU A 278 24.66 10.27 -12.63
N GLU A 279 25.14 9.24 -11.94
CA GLU A 279 25.88 8.14 -12.56
C GLU A 279 24.97 7.30 -13.45
N LEU A 280 23.74 7.02 -13.02
CA LEU A 280 22.73 6.33 -13.83
C LEU A 280 22.35 7.13 -15.09
N GLU A 281 22.21 8.45 -14.99
CA GLU A 281 22.00 9.31 -16.16
C GLU A 281 23.18 9.28 -17.14
N GLN A 282 24.40 9.18 -16.61
CA GLN A 282 25.61 9.10 -17.44
C GLN A 282 25.71 7.76 -18.18
N TYR A 283 25.33 6.65 -17.52
CA TYR A 283 25.22 5.34 -18.17
C TYR A 283 24.13 5.30 -19.25
N LEU A 284 22.96 5.90 -19.00
CA LEU A 284 21.88 6.01 -19.99
C LEU A 284 22.31 6.78 -21.24
N LYS A 285 23.07 7.87 -21.09
CA LYS A 285 23.62 8.64 -22.20
C LYS A 285 24.67 7.89 -23.01
N LEU A 286 25.43 7.00 -22.38
CA LEU A 286 26.39 6.14 -23.07
C LEU A 286 25.66 5.06 -23.89
N TRP A 287 24.63 4.46 -23.30
CA TRP A 287 23.79 3.46 -23.96
C TRP A 287 23.07 4.02 -25.19
N GLU A 288 22.49 5.23 -25.08
CA GLU A 288 21.81 5.92 -26.19
C GLU A 288 22.77 6.31 -27.33
N LYS A 289 24.09 6.33 -27.06
CA LYS A 289 25.13 6.63 -28.04
C LYS A 289 25.60 5.40 -28.80
N GLU A 290 25.56 4.22 -28.18
CA GLU A 290 25.92 2.94 -28.81
C GLU A 290 24.81 2.41 -29.72
N ASP A 291 23.55 2.76 -29.46
CA ASP A 291 22.38 2.27 -30.22
C ASP A 291 22.08 3.08 -31.51
N LYS A 292 22.92 4.05 -31.87
CA LYS A 292 22.84 4.71 -33.18
C LYS A 292 23.69 3.94 -34.19
N PRO A 293 23.09 3.16 -35.12
CA PRO A 293 23.87 2.49 -36.16
C PRO A 293 24.63 3.53 -36.98
N GLU A 294 25.96 3.39 -37.04
CA GLU A 294 26.79 4.10 -38.00
C GLU A 294 26.20 3.87 -39.39
N ALA A 295 25.67 4.95 -39.97
CA ALA A 295 25.13 4.94 -41.32
C ALA A 295 26.17 4.39 -42.30
N ALA A 296 25.70 3.45 -43.13
CA ALA A 296 26.33 2.87 -44.30
C ALA A 296 27.50 3.67 -44.87
N ARG A 297 28.73 3.13 -44.74
CA ARG A 297 29.80 3.42 -45.68
C ARG A 297 29.60 2.50 -46.88
N ASP A 298 29.20 3.08 -48.00
CA ASP A 298 29.05 2.42 -49.29
C ASP A 298 30.32 1.65 -49.68
N PRO A 299 30.20 0.37 -50.09
CA PRO A 299 31.20 -0.29 -50.90
C PRO A 299 30.71 -0.29 -52.35
N PHE A 300 31.37 0.41 -53.27
CA PHE A 300 31.68 -0.02 -54.64
C PHE A 300 32.16 1.19 -55.47
N PRO A 301 33.42 1.19 -55.96
CA PRO A 301 33.80 2.06 -57.06
C PRO A 301 33.30 1.46 -58.38
N GLU A 302 32.54 2.24 -59.15
CA GLU A 302 32.20 1.92 -60.54
C GLU A 302 33.48 1.80 -61.36
N SER A 303 33.67 0.65 -62.01
CA SER A 303 34.65 0.45 -63.07
C SER A 303 34.08 0.98 -64.38
N ASN A 304 34.75 1.96 -64.98
CA ASN A 304 34.57 2.38 -66.36
C ASN A 304 35.07 1.28 -67.30
N ASP A 305 34.21 0.83 -68.22
CA ASP A 305 34.53 0.39 -69.59
C ASP A 305 33.27 0.54 -70.47
#